data_AF-A0A1H0AP70-F1
#
_entry.id   AF-A0A1H0AP70-F1
#
_cell.length_a   1.000
_cell.length_b   1.000
_cell.length_c   1.000
_cell.angle_alpha   90.00
_cell.angle_beta   90.00
_cell.angle_gamma   90.00
#
_symmetry.space_group_name_H-M   'P 1'
#
loop_
_entity.id
_entity.type
_entity.pdbx_description
1 polymer ?
#
loop_
_entity_poly.entity_id
_entity_poly.type
_entity_poly.pdbx_seq_one_letter_code
_entity_poly.pdbx_strand_id
1 'polypeptide(L)' 'MLLTSKEKNLILKLLKKEKRKKFLSRERSASLKELINKLEQNNRNEKVNDTKPTKL' A
#
# COMPACT_ATOMS: atom_id res chain seq x y z
N MET A 1 10.38 -13.23 1.49
CA MET A 1 9.98 -12.92 0.09
C MET A 1 9.46 -11.49 0.08
N LEU A 2 10.18 -10.55 -0.53
CA LEU A 2 9.72 -9.16 -0.68
C LEU A 2 8.84 -9.07 -1.93
N LEU A 3 7.66 -8.45 -1.80
CA LEU A 3 6.81 -8.16 -2.96
C LEU A 3 7.52 -7.17 -3.88
N THR A 4 7.43 -7.39 -5.18
CA THR A 4 7.88 -6.44 -6.20
C THR A 4 6.97 -5.21 -6.25
N SER A 5 7.45 -4.10 -6.80
CA SER A 5 6.62 -2.89 -6.97
C SER A 5 5.35 -3.15 -7.79
N LYS A 6 5.44 -4.01 -8.82
CA LYS A 6 4.28 -4.42 -9.63
C LYS A 6 3.22 -5.15 -8.79
N GLU A 7 3.64 -6.09 -7.96
CA GLU A 7 2.75 -6.84 -7.06
C GLU A 7 2.11 -5.92 -6.00
N LYS A 8 2.88 -5.02 -5.40
CA LYS A 8 2.36 -4.03 -4.43
C LYS A 8 1.30 -3.12 -5.05
N ASN A 9 1.53 -2.64 -6.27
CA ASN A 9 0.57 -1.80 -6.99
C ASN A 9 -0.72 -2.57 -7.33
N LEU A 10 -0.60 -3.84 -7.74
CA LEU A 10 -1.75 -4.71 -7.97
C LEU A 10 -2.58 -4.90 -6.70
N ILE A 11 -1.92 -5.20 -5.58
CA ILE A 11 -2.56 -5.37 -4.28
C ILE A 11 -3.26 -4.06 -3.85
N LEU A 12 -2.59 -2.91 -3.97
CA LEU A 12 -3.20 -1.61 -3.67
C LEU A 12 -4.46 -1.35 -4.50
N LYS A 13 -4.47 -1.72 -5.79
CA LYS A 13 -5.64 -1.58 -6.66
C LYS A 13 -6.80 -2.47 -6.19
N LEU A 14 -6.51 -3.71 -5.80
CA LEU A 14 -7.51 -4.64 -5.27
C LEU A 14 -8.09 -4.14 -3.95
N LEU A 15 -7.25 -3.70 -3.00
CA LEU A 15 -7.68 -3.17 -1.70
C LEU A 15 -8.53 -1.90 -1.86
N LYS A 16 -8.16 -0.99 -2.77
CA LYS A 16 -8.95 0.21 -3.08
C LYS A 16 -10.31 -0.13 -3.70
N LYS A 17 -10.39 -1.19 -4.51
CA LYS A 17 -11.66 -1.71 -5.06
C LYS A 17 -12.53 -2.32 -3.96
N GLU A 18 -11.94 -3.09 -3.06
CA GLU A 18 -12.64 -3.72 -1.94
C GLU A 18 -13.22 -2.68 -0.98
N LYS A 19 -12.47 -1.61 -0.69
CA LYS A 19 -12.93 -0.47 0.13
C LYS A 19 -14.19 0.22 -0.42
N ARG A 20 -14.44 0.17 -1.74
CA ARG A 20 -15.60 0.81 -2.38
C ARG A 20 -16.88 -0.04 -2.31
N LYS A 21 -16.83 -1.26 -1.77
CA LYS A 21 -18.03 -2.11 -1.64
C LYS A 21 -19.00 -1.51 -0.62
N LYS A 22 -20.27 -1.38 -1.00
CA LYS A 22 -21.34 -0.73 -0.20
C LYS A 22 -21.65 -1.43 1.13
N PHE A 23 -21.31 -2.71 1.28
CA PHE A 23 -21.65 -3.55 2.45
C PHE A 23 -20.43 -3.95 3.29
N LEU A 24 -19.37 -3.14 3.26
CA LEU A 24 -18.20 -3.42 4.07
C LEU A 24 -18.48 -3.04 5.54
N SER A 25 -18.26 -3.98 6.47
CA SER A 25 -18.41 -3.69 7.90
C SER A 25 -17.41 -2.61 8.35
N ARG A 26 -17.75 -1.83 9.39
CA ARG A 26 -16.91 -0.73 9.89
C ARG A 26 -15.51 -1.22 10.28
N GLU A 27 -15.43 -2.36 10.95
CA GLU A 27 -14.17 -3.01 11.33
C GLU A 27 -13.33 -3.43 10.11
N ARG A 28 -13.99 -4.01 9.09
CA ARG A 28 -13.33 -4.41 7.85
C ARG A 28 -12.89 -3.21 7.02
N SER A 29 -13.61 -2.09 7.09
CA SER A 29 -13.23 -0.81 6.47
C SER A 29 -12.01 -0.19 7.14
N ALA A 30 -11.96 -0.20 8.48
CA ALA A 30 -10.83 0.30 9.26
C ALA A 30 -9.55 -0.50 8.98
N SER A 31 -9.63 -1.83 9.03
CA SER A 31 -8.51 -2.73 8.72
C SER A 31 -8.04 -2.59 7.26
N LEU A 32 -8.95 -2.47 6.29
CA LEU A 32 -8.59 -2.17 4.89
C LEU A 32 -7.84 -0.85 4.74
N LYS A 33 -8.29 0.19 5.45
CA LYS A 33 -7.65 1.51 5.42
C LYS A 33 -6.24 1.44 6.01
N GLU A 34 -6.06 0.73 7.12
CA GLU A 34 -4.75 0.54 7.75
C GLU A 34 -3.79 -0.22 6.82
N LEU A 35 -4.27 -1.29 6.19
CA LEU A 35 -3.48 -2.09 5.26
C LEU A 35 -3.05 -1.30 4.02
N ILE A 36 -3.96 -0.48 3.46
CA ILE A 36 -3.64 0.44 2.36
C ILE A 36 -2.55 1.42 2.79
N ASN A 37 -2.69 2.04 3.97
CA ASN A 37 -1.71 3.01 4.47
C ASN A 37 -0.33 2.38 4.65
N LYS A 38 -0.24 1.19 5.25
CA LYS A 38 1.02 0.45 5.42
C LYS A 38 1.68 0.11 4.08
N LEU A 39 0.89 -0.32 3.09
CA LEU A 39 1.41 -0.62 1.75
C LEU A 39 1.87 0.64 1.00
N GLU A 40 1.14 1.76 1.11
CA GLU A 40 1.54 3.03 0.51
C GLU A 40 2.83 3.57 1.15
N GLN A 41 2.97 3.47 2.47
CA GLN A 41 4.22 3.81 3.16
C GLN A 41 5.38 2.94 2.71
N ASN A 42 5.18 1.63 2.63
CA ASN A 42 6.22 0.70 2.18
C ASN A 42 6.68 1.01 0.74
N ASN A 43 5.75 1.34 -0.15
CA ASN A 43 6.06 1.71 -1.54
C ASN A 43 6.80 3.07 -1.64
N ARG A 44 6.52 4.02 -0.73
CA ARG A 44 7.28 5.28 -0.63
C ARG A 44 8.70 5.04 -0.12
N ASN A 45 8.87 4.20 0.90
CA ASN A 45 10.18 3.89 1.46
C ASN A 45 11.09 3.17 0.46
N GLU A 46 10.53 2.31 -0.40
CA GLU A 46 11.30 1.73 -1.51
C GLU A 46 11.80 2.79 -2.49
N LYS A 47 10.94 3.74 -2.89
CA LYS A 47 11.37 4.87 -3.73
C LYS A 47 12.49 5.70 -3.09
N VAL A 48 12.42 5.93 -1.78
CA VAL A 48 13.45 6.69 -1.04
C VAL A 48 14.77 5.91 -0.94
N ASN A 49 14.71 4.59 -0.77
CA ASN A 49 15.91 3.76 -0.73
C ASN A 49 16.61 3.65 -2.11
N ASP A 50 15.86 3.72 -3.21
CA ASP A 50 16.43 3.80 -4.56
C ASP A 50 17.14 5.15 -4.81
N THR A 51 16.62 6.25 -4.27
CA THR A 51 17.32 7.53 -4.22
C THR A 51 18.36 7.52 -3.10
N LYS A 52 19.53 6.92 -3.35
CA LYS A 52 20.67 7.02 -2.44
C LYS A 52 20.92 8.49 -2.07
N PRO A 53 21.33 8.81 -0.83
CA PRO A 53 21.72 10.17 -0.47
C PRO A 53 22.88 10.59 -1.38
N THR A 54 22.64 11.58 -2.22
CA THR A 54 23.70 12.33 -2.88
C THR A 54 24.42 13.06 -1.75
N LYS A 55 25.58 12.56 -1.34
CA LYS A 55 26.47 13.25 -0.41
C LYS A 55 26.68 14.67 -0.90
N LEU A 56 26.46 15.67 -0.04
CA LEU A 56 27.29 16.85 0.13
C LEU A 56 27.17 17.29 1.59
#